data_AF-A0A519JJI2-F1
#
_entry.id   AF-A0A519JJI2-F1
#
_cell.length_a   1.000
_cell.length_b   1.000
_cell.length_c   1.000
_cell.angle_alpha   90.00
_cell.angle_beta   90.00
_cell.angle_gamma   90.00
#
_symmetry.space_group_name_H-M   'P 1'
#
loop_
_entity.id
_entity.type
_entity.pdbx_description
1 polymer ?
#
loop_
_entity_poly.entity_id
_entity_poly.type
_entity_poly.pdbx_seq_one_letter_code
_entity_poly.pdbx_strand_id
1 'polypeptide(L)' 'MATDLRASVSLVIAGLVAQGETTVGRVYHLDRGFERLEEKLGACGADIRRITGETHEH' A
#
# COMPACT_ATOMS: atom_id res chain seq x y z
N MET A 1 9.21 2.57 2.62
CA MET A 1 9.41 1.48 3.61
C MET A 1 8.42 1.68 4.73
N ALA A 2 7.52 0.74 4.95
CA ALA A 2 6.59 0.82 6.07
C ALA A 2 7.16 0.08 7.29
N THR A 3 7.32 0.78 8.42
CA THR A 3 7.93 0.22 9.65
C THR A 3 6.90 -0.18 10.70
N ASP A 4 5.68 0.34 10.60
CA ASP A 4 4.64 0.26 11.63
C ASP A 4 3.24 0.27 11.00
N LEU A 5 2.24 -0.25 11.70
CA LEU A 5 0.84 -0.32 11.22
C LEU A 5 0.33 1.06 10.74
N ARG A 6 0.44 2.08 11.59
CA ARG A 6 -0.05 3.43 11.26
C ARG A 6 0.79 4.10 10.16
N ALA A 7 2.11 3.96 10.22
CA ALA A 7 3.00 4.50 9.19
C ALA A 7 2.74 3.87 7.82
N SER A 8 2.41 2.57 7.79
CA SER A 8 2.07 1.85 6.56
C SER A 8 0.87 2.46 5.85
N VAL A 9 -0.22 2.71 6.58
CA VAL A 9 -1.42 3.33 5.99
C VAL A 9 -1.14 4.76 5.56
N SER A 10 -0.42 5.54 6.37
CA SER A 10 -0.06 6.91 6.00
C SER A 10 0.68 6.96 4.67
N LEU A 11 1.60 6.02 4.41
CA LEU A 11 2.32 5.93 3.14
C LEU A 11 1.40 5.53 1.97
N VAL A 12 0.44 4.64 2.19
CA VAL A 12 -0.55 4.27 1.17
C VAL A 12 -1.38 5.50 0.78
N ILE A 13 -1.92 6.23 1.77
CA ILE A 13 -2.70 7.44 1.52
C ILE A 13 -1.85 8.52 0.83
N ALA A 14 -0.60 8.70 1.25
CA ALA A 14 0.31 9.61 0.56
C ALA A 14 0.55 9.22 -0.90
N GLY A 15 0.69 7.92 -1.19
CA GLY A 15 0.84 7.38 -2.54
C GLY A 15 -0.38 7.64 -3.43
N LEU A 16 -1.59 7.60 -2.86
CA LEU A 16 -2.82 7.91 -3.60
C LEU A 16 -2.94 9.38 -4.01
N VAL A 17 -2.25 10.29 -3.31
CA VAL A 17 -2.23 11.73 -3.62
C VAL A 17 -1.00 12.12 -4.45
N ALA A 18 0.03 11.27 -4.47
CA ALA A 18 1.26 11.51 -5.22
C ALA A 18 1.01 11.50 -6.74
N GLN A 19 1.82 12.25 -7.48
CA GLN A 19 1.80 12.21 -8.94
C GLN A 19 2.64 11.03 -9.44
N GLY A 20 2.07 10.25 -10.36
CA GLY A 20 2.73 9.06 -10.92
C GLY A 20 2.47 7.79 -10.12
N GLU A 21 3.37 6.81 -10.22
CA GLU A 21 3.24 5.52 -9.56
C GLU A 21 4.04 5.48 -8.24
N THR A 22 3.40 5.02 -7.17
CA THR A 22 4.05 4.81 -5.87
C THR A 22 4.04 3.33 -5.51
N THR A 23 5.22 2.74 -5.32
CA THR A 23 5.36 1.38 -4.80
C THR A 23 5.71 1.39 -3.32
N VAL A 24 4.86 0.81 -2.47
CA VAL A 24 5.08 0.68 -1.03
C VAL A 24 5.45 -0.76 -0.67
N GLY A 25 6.70 -0.99 -0.27
CA GLY A 25 7.18 -2.30 0.17
C GLY A 25 7.04 -2.57 1.68
N ARG A 26 7.18 -3.84 2.05
CA ARG A 26 7.10 -4.35 3.45
C ARG A 26 5.75 -4.08 4.13
N VAL A 27 4.66 -4.35 3.41
CA VAL A 27 3.28 -4.08 3.82
C VAL A 27 2.66 -5.11 4.77
N TYR A 28 3.41 -6.11 5.26
CA TYR A 28 2.89 -7.17 6.17
C TYR A 28 2.35 -6.63 7.51
N HIS A 29 2.76 -5.42 7.90
CA HIS A 29 2.19 -4.73 9.04
C HIS A 29 0.75 -4.27 8.82
N LEU A 30 0.30 -4.03 7.57
CA LEU A 30 -1.07 -3.64 7.27
C LEU A 30 -2.05 -4.75 7.64
N ASP A 31 -1.70 -5.99 7.34
CA ASP A 31 -2.56 -7.15 7.56
C ASP A 31 -2.90 -7.36 9.05
N ARG A 32 -2.11 -6.80 9.98
CA ARG A 32 -2.36 -6.87 11.42
C ARG A 32 -3.47 -5.93 11.91
N GLY A 33 -3.88 -4.93 11.14
CA GLY A 33 -4.89 -3.95 11.58
C GLY A 33 -5.81 -3.42 10.48
N PHE A 34 -5.54 -3.74 9.23
CA PHE A 34 -6.33 -3.37 8.06
C PHE A 34 -6.48 -4.59 7.16
N GLU A 35 -7.57 -5.32 7.36
CA GLU A 35 -7.95 -6.43 6.50
C GLU A 35 -8.32 -5.92 5.10
N ARG A 36 -7.68 -6.48 4.06
CA ARG A 36 -8.00 -6.25 2.63
C ARG A 36 -8.09 -4.76 2.30
N LEU A 37 -7.11 -3.99 2.75
CA LEU A 37 -7.11 -2.53 2.64
C LEU A 37 -7.22 -2.07 1.18
N GLU A 38 -6.50 -2.72 0.28
CA GLU A 38 -6.52 -2.45 -1.16
C GLU A 38 -7.92 -2.62 -1.76
N GLU A 39 -8.69 -3.59 -1.28
CA GLU A 39 -10.04 -3.85 -1.79
C GLU A 39 -11.02 -2.82 -1.27
N LYS A 40 -10.90 -2.44 0.00
CA LYS A 40 -11.73 -1.40 0.61
C LYS A 40 -11.46 -0.03 -0.01
N LEU A 41 -10.19 0.30 -0.25
CA LEU A 41 -9.82 1.54 -0.93
C LEU A 41 -10.22 1.51 -2.41
N GLY A 42 -10.05 0.37 -3.09
CA GLY A 42 -10.50 0.18 -4.47
C GLY A 42 -12.01 0.31 -4.62
N ALA A 43 -12.80 -0.20 -3.66
CA ALA A 43 -14.24 0.00 -3.62
C ALA A 43 -14.65 1.47 -3.45
N CYS A 44 -13.77 2.30 -2.89
CA CYS A 44 -13.92 3.75 -2.80
C CYS A 44 -13.39 4.50 -4.05
N GLY A 45 -12.92 3.78 -5.08
CA GLY A 45 -12.41 4.35 -6.32
C GLY A 45 -10.91 4.65 -6.33
N ALA A 46 -10.14 4.18 -5.34
CA ALA A 46 -8.69 4.30 -5.36
C ALA A 46 -8.08 3.36 -6.41
N ASP A 47 -7.14 3.85 -7.21
CA ASP A 47 -6.32 3.01 -8.08
C ASP A 47 -5.18 2.41 -7.27
N ILE A 48 -5.41 1.20 -6.74
CA ILE A 48 -4.47 0.50 -5.88
C ILE A 48 -4.55 -1.00 -6.11
N ARG A 49 -3.38 -1.65 -6.14
CA ARG A 49 -3.27 -3.11 -6.25
C ARG A 49 -2.19 -3.63 -5.32
N ARG A 50 -2.47 -4.71 -4.60
CA ARG A 50 -1.44 -5.46 -3.89
C ARG A 50 -0.69 -6.36 -4.87
N ILE A 51 0.64 -6.25 -4.87
CA ILE A 51 1.53 -7.08 -5.67
C ILE A 51 2.36 -7.98 -4.75
N THR A 52 2.43 -9.28 -5.04
CA THR A 52 3.36 -10.22 -4.40
C THR A 52 4.62 -10.25 -5.25
N GLY A 53 5.71 -9.64 -4.77
CA GLY A 53 6.90 -9.41 -5.59
C GLY A 53 7.63 -10.70 -6.01
N GLU A 54 7.83 -10.86 -7.32
CA GLU A 54 9.18 -11.01 -7.84
C GLU A 54 9.74 -9.58 -7.99
N THR A 55 10.73 -9.23 -7.17
CA THR A 55 11.40 -7.93 -7.27
C THR A 55 12.40 -8.00 -8.41
N HIS A 56 12.13 -7.34 -9.55
CA HIS A 56 13.18 -7.01 -10.50
C HIS A 56 13.93 -5.79 -9.98
N GLU A 57 15.06 -6.04 -9.32
CA GLU A 57 16.07 -5.05 -8.99
C GLU A 57 16.78 -4.65 -10.30
N HIS A 58 16.85 -3.35 -10.59
CA HIS A 58 17.76 -2.76 -11.58
C HIS A 58 18.90 -2.08 -10.84
#